data_AF-A0A8X7R2C0-F1
#
_entry.id   AF-A0A8X7R2C0-F1
#
_cell.length_a   1.000
_cell.length_b   1.000
_cell.length_c   1.000
_cell.angle_alpha   90.00
_cell.angle_beta   90.00
_cell.angle_gamma   90.00
#
_symmetry.space_group_name_H-M   'P 1'
#
loop_
_entity.id
_entity.type
_entity.pdbx_description
1 polymer ?
#
loop_
_entity_poly.entity_id
_entity_poly.type
_entity_poly.pdbx_seq_one_letter_code
_entity_poly.pdbx_strand_id
1 'polypeptide(L)' 'MNSQQVRLDSLEDLLNVMVVGNLVMQRMLSERRAALGLPVRDPQESDPTRQQPSNPTNYFEDM' A
#
# COMPACT_ATOMS: atom_id res chain seq x y z
N MET A 1 9.90 -28.73 14.55
CA MET A 1 9.00 -27.63 14.10
C MET A 1 8.27 -28.12 12.86
N ASN A 2 6.93 -28.01 12.80
CA ASN A 2 6.23 -28.44 11.58
C ASN A 2 6.40 -27.36 10.49
N SER A 3 6.45 -27.81 9.24
CA SER A 3 6.73 -26.92 8.08
C SER A 3 5.60 -25.90 7.84
N GLN A 4 4.38 -26.14 8.36
CA GLN A 4 3.28 -25.19 8.26
C GLN A 4 3.47 -24.00 9.21
N GLN A 5 3.93 -24.23 10.43
CA GLN A 5 4.21 -23.18 11.42
C GLN A 5 5.31 -22.25 10.91
N VAL A 6 6.39 -22.81 10.35
CA VAL A 6 7.47 -22.02 9.76
C VAL A 6 6.97 -21.14 8.61
N ARG A 7 6.02 -21.63 7.80
CA ARG A 7 5.42 -20.83 6.72
C ARG A 7 4.53 -19.70 7.24
N LEU A 8 3.79 -19.91 8.33
CA LEU A 8 2.97 -18.87 8.95
C LEU A 8 3.84 -17.80 9.61
N ASP A 9 4.86 -18.22 10.37
CA ASP A 9 5.81 -17.29 11.00
C ASP A 9 6.55 -16.46 9.93
N SER A 10 6.95 -17.07 8.81
CA SER A 10 7.60 -16.36 7.70
C SER A 10 6.66 -15.39 6.98
N LEU A 11 5.35 -15.71 6.93
CA LEU A 11 4.34 -14.82 6.34
C LEU A 11 4.06 -13.63 7.26
N GLU A 12 3.97 -13.88 8.57
CA GLU A 12 3.78 -12.83 9.57
C GLU A 12 4.95 -11.84 9.60
N ASP A 13 6.18 -12.35 9.51
CA ASP A 13 7.38 -11.51 9.39
C ASP A 13 7.36 -10.65 8.11
N LEU A 14 7.00 -11.25 6.97
CA LEU A 14 6.87 -10.52 5.70
C LEU A 14 5.79 -9.43 5.76
N LEU A 15 4.64 -9.74 6.36
CA LEU A 15 3.55 -8.77 6.54
C LEU A 15 3.98 -7.64 7.47
N ASN A 16 4.71 -7.94 8.55
CA ASN A 16 5.22 -6.93 9.46
C ASN A 16 6.23 -5.98 8.77
N VAL A 17 7.15 -6.52 7.97
CA VAL A 17 8.06 -5.72 7.13
C VAL A 17 7.29 -4.85 6.14
N MET A 18 6.25 -5.41 5.50
CA MET A 18 5.42 -4.66 4.55
C MET A 18 4.62 -3.53 5.23
N VAL A 19 4.11 -3.76 6.44
CA VAL A 19 3.39 -2.76 7.25
C VAL A 19 4.31 -1.60 7.64
N VAL A 20 5.51 -1.91 8.16
CA VAL A 20 6.50 -0.88 8.53
C VAL A 20 6.96 -0.09 7.29
N GLY A 21 7.24 -0.78 6.18
CA GLY A 21 7.60 -0.14 4.91
C GLY A 21 6.49 0.78 4.37
N ASN A 22 5.24 0.32 4.38
CA ASN A 22 4.09 1.12 3.97
C ASN A 22 3.91 2.36 4.86
N LEU A 23 4.07 2.25 6.18
CA LEU A 23 3.96 3.39 7.10
C LEU A 23 4.98 4.50 6.77
N VAL A 24 6.24 4.13 6.50
CA VAL A 24 7.29 5.08 6.12
C VAL A 24 6.97 5.75 4.78
N MET A 25 6.54 4.98 3.79
CA MET A 25 6.16 5.51 2.47
C MET A 25 4.94 6.44 2.54
N GLN A 26 3.92 6.10 3.33
CA GLN A 26 2.73 6.94 3.55
C GLN A 26 3.08 8.27 4.21
N ARG A 27 4.01 8.25 5.18
CA ARG A 27 4.51 9.47 5.83
C ARG A 27 5.18 10.40 4.82
N MET A 28 6.12 9.87 4.05
CA MET A 28 6.85 10.63 3.04
C MET A 28 5.90 11.17 1.95
N LEU A 29 4.91 10.36 1.55
CA LEU A 29 3.88 10.79 0.60
C LEU A 29 3.00 11.91 1.18
N SER A 30 2.65 11.83 2.46
CA SER A 30 1.85 12.85 3.16
C SER A 30 2.61 14.18 3.27
N GLU A 31 3.90 14.12 3.60
CA GLU A 31 4.78 15.29 3.62
C GLU A 31 4.89 15.93 2.23
N ARG A 32 5.07 15.12 1.17
CA ARG A 32 5.09 15.61 -0.22
C ARG A 32 3.77 16.24 -0.62
N ARG A 33 2.63 15.67 -0.21
CA ARG A 33 1.29 16.23 -0.48
C ARG A 33 1.09 17.55 0.23
N ALA A 34 1.48 17.65 1.50
CA ALA A 34 1.42 18.90 2.25
C ALA A 34 2.25 20.01 1.58
N ALA A 35 3.45 19.69 1.10
CA ALA A 35 4.29 20.63 0.35
C ALA A 35 3.67 21.09 -0.98
N LEU A 36 2.84 20.24 -1.60
CA LEU A 36 2.11 20.55 -2.84
C LEU A 36 0.70 21.13 -2.58
N GLY A 37 0.31 21.36 -1.32
CA GLY A 37 -1.04 21.82 -0.96
C GLY A 37 -2.15 20.82 -1.26
N LEU A 38 -1.80 19.54 -1.47
CA LEU A 38 -2.76 18.47 -1.73
C LEU A 38 -3.29 17.90 -0.40
N PRO A 39 -4.54 17.41 -0.37
CA PRO A 39 -5.10 16.79 0.82
C PRO A 39 -4.30 15.54 1.20
N VAL A 40 -3.99 15.43 2.50
CA VAL A 40 -3.48 14.20 3.10
C VAL A 40 -4.59 13.16 3.01
N ARG A 41 -4.28 11.99 2.43
CA ARG A 41 -5.23 10.87 2.42
C ARG A 41 -5.10 10.10 3.72
N ASP A 42 -6.22 9.57 4.19
CA ASP A 42 -6.20 8.69 5.35
C ASP A 42 -5.47 7.38 5.02
N PRO A 43 -4.60 6.88 5.90
CA PRO A 43 -3.93 5.58 5.72
C PRO A 43 -4.91 4.43 5.46
N GLN A 44 -6.14 4.54 5.99
CA GLN A 44 -7.22 3.57 5.82
C GLN A 44 -7.86 3.60 4.42
N GLU A 45 -7.69 4.68 3.65
CA GLU A 45 -8.08 4.72 2.24
C GLU A 45 -7.07 4.01 1.32
N SER A 46 -5.88 3.71 1.83
CA SER A 46 -4.90 2.88 1.15
C SER A 46 -5.12 1.38 1.40
N ASP A 47 -6.19 1.03 2.13
CA ASP A 47 -6.61 -0.35 2.34
C ASP A 47 -6.79 -1.04 0.97
N PRO A 48 -6.04 -2.12 0.70
CA PRO A 48 -6.12 -2.84 -0.56
C PRO A 48 -7.49 -3.48 -0.80
N THR A 49 -8.37 -3.58 0.20
CA THR A 49 -9.75 -4.03 0.02
C THR A 49 -10.70 -2.89 -0.39
N ARG A 50 -10.27 -1.63 -0.23
CA ARG A 50 -10.99 -0.41 -0.64
C ARG A 50 -10.47 0.17 -1.95
N GLN A 51 -9.77 -0.64 -2.76
CA GLN A 51 -9.29 -0.22 -4.08
C GLN A 51 -10.46 0.42 -4.83
N GLN A 52 -10.33 1.72 -5.12
CA GLN A 52 -11.24 2.33 -6.08
C GLN A 52 -11.11 1.52 -7.38
N PRO A 53 -12.23 1.23 -8.08
CA PRO A 53 -12.17 0.57 -9.37
C PRO A 53 -11.16 1.33 -10.23
N SER A 54 -10.08 0.65 -10.63
CA SER A 54 -9.06 1.24 -11.47
C SER A 54 -9.77 1.73 -12.72
N ASN A 55 -9.76 3.04 -12.98
CA ASN A 55 -10.34 3.57 -14.19
C ASN A 55 -9.61 2.88 -15.36
N PRO A 56 -10.29 2.04 -16.16
CA PRO A 56 -9.71 1.45 -17.36
C PRO A 56 -9.73 2.54 -18.42
N THR A 57 -9.05 3.67 -18.17
CA THR A 57 -8.71 4.57 -19.25
C THR A 57 -7.72 3.79 -20.07
N ASN A 58 -8.20 3.17 -21.15
CA ASN A 58 -7.35 2.47 -22.06
C ASN A 58 -6.52 3.50 -22.82
N TYR A 59 -5.39 3.84 -22.21
CA TYR A 59 -4.44 4.82 -22.71
C TYR A 59 -3.76 4.37 -24.02
N PHE A 60 -3.86 3.09 -24.37
CA PHE A 60 -3.18 2.48 -25.51
C PHE A 60 -4.13 1.97 -26.61
N GLU A 61 -5.45 2.15 -26.47
CA GLU A 61 -6.42 1.71 -27.49
C GLU A 61 -6.43 2.60 -28.74
N ASP A 62 -5.71 3.72 -28.72
CA ASP A 62 -5.63 4.73 -29.78
C ASP A 62 -4.25 4.80 -30.49
N MET A 63 -3.45 3.72 -30.45
CA MET A 63 -2.20 3.60 -31.23
C MET A 63 -2.30 2.63 -32.40
#